data_AF-A0A661IB54-F1
#
_entry.id   AF-A0A661IB54-F1
#
_cell.length_a   1.000
_cell.length_b   1.000
_cell.length_c   1.000
_cell.angle_alpha   90.00
_cell.angle_beta   90.00
_cell.angle_gamma   90.00
#
_symmetry.space_group_name_H-M   'P 1'
#
loop_
_entity.id
_entity.type
_entity.pdbx_description
1 polymer ?
#
loop_
_entity_poly.entity_id
_entity_poly.type
_entity_poly.pdbx_seq_one_letter_code
_entity_poly.pdbx_strand_id
1 'polypeptide(L)'
;MNIDTTDIFKKSFRKLLKKDRKLIDEYEKLLEDLENNQSLGTELGNGRYKIRLKNNANNKGKSAGYRVVTYTKIKNTIVLIYIYSKSNEESVSTHKIDEIISNYKEEVL
;
A
#
# COMPACT_ATOMS: atom_id res chain seq x y z
N MET A 1 17.59 2.95 2.39
CA MET A 1 16.20 2.91 2.86
C MET A 1 15.67 1.53 2.52
N ASN A 2 15.00 0.85 3.44
CA ASN A 2 14.40 -0.46 3.15
C ASN A 2 12.91 -0.29 2.87
N ILE A 3 12.36 -1.09 1.97
CA ILE A 3 10.92 -1.21 1.77
C ILE A 3 10.54 -2.65 2.07
N ASP A 4 9.65 -2.85 3.04
CA ASP A 4 9.13 -4.17 3.39
C ASP A 4 7.61 -4.21 3.18
N THR A 5 7.05 -5.42 3.20
CA THR A 5 5.65 -5.67 2.92
C THR A 5 5.08 -6.66 3.92
N THR A 6 3.90 -6.36 4.45
CA THR A 6 3.19 -7.30 5.32
C THR A 6 2.66 -8.48 4.51
N ASP A 7 2.39 -9.59 5.17
CA ASP A 7 1.78 -10.75 4.53
C ASP A 7 0.39 -10.46 3.95
N ILE A 8 -0.36 -9.57 4.61
CA ILE A 8 -1.66 -9.11 4.15
C ILE A 8 -1.51 -8.28 2.87
N PHE A 9 -0.50 -7.40 2.79
CA PHE A 9 -0.17 -6.70 1.55
C PHE A 9 0.17 -7.69 0.43
N LYS A 10 1.10 -8.63 0.66
CA LYS A 10 1.51 -9.63 -0.34
C LYS A 10 0.32 -10.43 -0.88
N LYS A 11 -0.54 -10.92 0.01
CA LYS A 11 -1.75 -11.69 -0.34
C LYS A 11 -2.73 -10.86 -1.18
N SER A 12 -3.00 -9.61 -0.78
CA SER A 12 -3.89 -8.72 -1.53
C SER A 12 -3.31 -8.30 -2.88
N PHE A 13 -2.02 -7.94 -2.92
CA PHE A 13 -1.32 -7.57 -4.14
C PHE A 13 -1.41 -8.69 -5.18
N ARG A 14 -1.11 -9.95 -4.79
CA ARG A 14 -1.23 -11.12 -5.68
C ARG A 14 -2.66 -11.30 -6.22
N LYS A 15 -3.69 -11.06 -5.40
CA LYS A 15 -5.09 -11.14 -5.86
C LYS A 15 -5.43 -10.05 -6.89
N LEU A 16 -4.89 -8.85 -6.70
CA LEU A 16 -5.10 -7.73 -7.63
C LEU A 16 -4.31 -7.93 -8.93
N LEU A 17 -3.07 -8.40 -8.84
CA LEU A 17 -2.20 -8.67 -9.98
C LEU A 17 -2.78 -9.73 -10.93
N LYS A 18 -3.52 -10.73 -10.40
CA LYS A 18 -4.27 -11.69 -11.21
C LYS A 18 -5.35 -11.03 -12.09
N LYS A 19 -5.87 -9.88 -11.67
CA LYS A 19 -6.92 -9.13 -12.38
C LYS A 19 -6.35 -8.03 -13.28
N ASP A 20 -5.26 -7.40 -12.86
CA ASP A 20 -4.55 -6.35 -13.60
C ASP A 20 -3.05 -6.62 -13.55
N ARG A 21 -2.50 -7.19 -14.63
CA ARG A 21 -1.06 -7.47 -14.71
C ARG A 21 -0.22 -6.20 -14.75
N LYS A 22 -0.76 -5.08 -15.24
CA LYS A 22 -0.07 -3.78 -15.29
C LYS A 22 0.06 -3.12 -13.92
N LEU A 23 -0.55 -3.69 -12.88
CA LEU A 23 -0.29 -3.27 -11.51
C LEU A 23 1.17 -3.49 -11.12
N ILE A 24 1.90 -4.40 -11.78
CA ILE A 24 3.33 -4.59 -11.52
C ILE A 24 4.12 -3.33 -11.86
N ASP A 25 3.85 -2.71 -13.01
CA ASP A 25 4.54 -1.49 -13.46
C ASP A 25 4.27 -0.33 -12.50
N GLU A 26 3.02 -0.19 -12.03
CA GLU A 26 2.64 0.83 -11.04
C GLU A 26 3.28 0.56 -9.66
N TYR A 27 3.53 -0.70 -9.33
CA TYR A 27 4.20 -1.10 -8.09
C TYR A 27 5.70 -0.82 -8.15
N GLU A 28 6.37 -1.12 -9.25
CA GLU A 28 7.79 -0.80 -9.44
C GLU A 28 8.02 0.71 -9.34
N LYS A 29 7.18 1.50 -10.03
CA LYS A 29 7.22 2.96 -9.92
C LYS A 29 6.97 3.45 -8.48
N LEU A 30 6.05 2.82 -7.77
CA LEU A 30 5.81 3.16 -6.36
C LEU A 30 7.07 2.95 -5.50
N LEU A 31 7.83 1.89 -5.74
CA LEU A 31 9.06 1.63 -4.99
C LEU A 31 10.09 2.75 -5.24
N GLU A 32 10.30 3.14 -6.50
CA GLU A 32 11.18 4.25 -6.87
C GLU A 32 10.72 5.58 -6.24
N ASP A 33 9.42 5.88 -6.29
CA ASP A 33 8.87 7.10 -5.70
C ASP A 33 9.06 7.12 -4.16
N LEU A 34 8.94 5.96 -3.50
CA LEU A 34 9.10 5.83 -2.04
C LEU A 34 10.55 5.92 -1.57
N GLU A 35 11.51 5.49 -2.39
CA GLU A 35 12.94 5.68 -2.11
C GLU A 35 13.29 7.17 -2.03
N ASN A 36 12.63 8.00 -2.84
CA ASN A 36 12.82 9.45 -2.88
C ASN A 36 11.94 10.20 -1.88
N ASN A 37 10.73 9.70 -1.60
CA ASN A 37 9.77 10.34 -0.70
C ASN A 37 9.03 9.32 0.19
N GLN A 38 9.50 9.18 1.42
CA GLN A 38 8.93 8.24 2.40
C GLN A 38 7.49 8.57 2.81
N SER A 39 7.10 9.85 2.78
CA SER A 39 5.77 10.35 3.15
C SER A 39 4.85 10.55 1.95
N LEU A 40 5.14 9.86 0.84
CA LEU A 40 4.35 9.91 -0.39
C LEU A 40 2.86 9.63 -0.12
N GLY A 41 2.00 10.42 -0.74
CA GLY A 41 0.54 10.28 -0.68
C GLY A 41 -0.12 11.20 0.34
N THR A 42 -1.30 10.79 0.80
CA THR A 42 -2.09 11.53 1.79
C THR A 42 -1.83 10.97 3.18
N GLU A 43 -1.40 11.83 4.11
CA GLU A 43 -1.22 11.46 5.52
C GLU A 43 -2.55 11.01 6.16
N LEU A 44 -2.50 9.92 6.91
CA LEU A 44 -3.60 9.37 7.73
C LEU A 44 -3.32 9.51 9.24
N GLY A 45 -2.28 10.27 9.59
CA GLY A 45 -1.75 10.46 10.94
C GLY A 45 -0.93 9.27 11.44
N ASN A 46 -0.15 9.50 12.49
CA ASN A 46 0.70 8.50 13.14
C ASN A 46 1.72 7.82 12.20
N GLY A 47 2.22 8.54 11.18
CA GLY A 47 3.19 8.02 10.22
C GLY A 47 2.61 7.00 9.23
N ARG A 48 1.28 6.98 9.08
CA ARG A 48 0.56 6.21 8.07
C ARG A 48 0.25 7.11 6.87
N TYR A 49 0.46 6.61 5.66
CA TYR A 49 0.17 7.35 4.43
C TYR A 49 -0.67 6.51 3.48
N LYS A 50 -1.45 7.18 2.63
CA LYS A 50 -2.31 6.58 1.62
C LYS A 50 -1.93 7.04 0.23
N ILE A 51 -1.47 6.11 -0.59
CA ILE A 51 -1.00 6.36 -1.95
C ILE A 51 -2.03 5.84 -2.94
N ARG A 52 -2.29 6.60 -4.00
CA ARG A 52 -3.23 6.22 -5.08
C ARG A 52 -2.43 5.71 -6.27
N LEU A 53 -2.59 4.43 -6.60
CA LEU A 53 -2.05 3.87 -7.84
C LEU A 53 -3.14 3.83 -8.92
N LYS A 54 -2.72 3.96 -10.18
CA LYS A 54 -3.65 3.88 -11.28
C LYS A 54 -4.11 2.43 -11.46
N ASN A 55 -5.38 2.24 -11.80
CA ASN A 55 -5.88 0.97 -12.31
C ASN A 55 -5.85 1.05 -13.83
N ASN A 56 -5.06 0.19 -14.46
CA ASN A 56 -4.85 0.20 -15.90
C ASN A 56 -5.72 -0.86 -16.62
N ALA A 57 -6.31 -1.81 -15.88
CA ALA A 57 -7.21 -2.83 -16.43
C ALA A 57 -8.62 -2.31 -16.75
N ASN A 58 -9.09 -1.26 -16.06
CA ASN A 58 -10.41 -0.69 -16.31
C ASN A 58 -10.26 0.70 -16.94
N ASN A 59 -10.97 1.00 -18.03
CA ASN A 59 -11.11 2.34 -18.62
C ASN A 59 -11.74 3.40 -17.66
N LYS A 60 -11.92 3.05 -16.38
CA LYS A 60 -12.34 3.93 -15.30
C LYS A 60 -11.05 4.44 -14.65
N GLY A 61 -10.71 5.70 -14.85
CA GLY A 61 -9.45 6.32 -14.41
C GLY A 61 -9.17 6.27 -12.88
N LYS A 62 -8.32 7.19 -12.38
CA LYS A 62 -7.78 7.18 -11.00
C LYS A 62 -8.83 7.04 -9.87
N SER A 63 -10.10 7.40 -10.11
CA SER A 63 -11.19 7.24 -9.15
C SER A 63 -11.52 5.77 -8.84
N ALA A 64 -11.29 4.83 -9.76
CA ALA A 64 -11.42 3.38 -9.58
C ALA A 64 -10.06 2.67 -9.32
N GLY A 65 -9.02 3.46 -9.01
CA GLY A 65 -7.65 3.02 -8.78
C GLY A 65 -7.44 2.18 -7.53
N TYR A 66 -6.21 1.71 -7.36
CA TYR A 66 -5.77 1.02 -6.15
C TYR A 66 -5.30 2.02 -5.09
N ARG A 67 -5.39 1.61 -3.83
CA ARG A 67 -4.85 2.35 -2.68
C ARG A 67 -3.86 1.48 -1.97
N VAL A 68 -2.68 2.03 -1.72
CA VAL A 68 -1.66 1.44 -0.86
C VAL A 68 -1.61 2.25 0.43
N VAL A 69 -1.60 1.55 1.56
CA VAL A 69 -1.34 2.14 2.87
C VAL A 69 0.10 1.81 3.25
N THR A 70 0.87 2.82 3.68
CA THR A 70 2.26 2.66 4.14
C THR A 70 2.41 3.10 5.59
N TYR A 71 3.47 2.63 6.26
CA TYR A 71 3.86 3.03 7.61
C TYR A 71 5.37 3.31 7.66
N THR A 72 5.76 4.39 8.34
CA THR A 72 7.13 4.94 8.29
C THR A 72 7.78 5.13 9.66
N LYS A 73 7.11 4.75 10.76
CA LYS A 73 7.70 4.85 12.11
C LYS A 73 8.57 3.66 12.49
N ILE A 74 9.12 2.94 11.51
CA ILE A 74 10.12 1.89 11.72
C ILE A 74 11.44 2.42 11.17
N LYS A 75 12.51 2.30 11.96
CA LYS A 75 13.80 2.90 11.65
C LYS A 75 14.30 2.45 10.28
N ASN A 76 14.49 3.41 9.38
CA ASN A 76 15.05 3.21 8.04
C ASN A 76 14.25 2.24 7.15
N THR A 77 12.98 2.01 7.47
CA THR A 77 12.10 1.07 6.76
C THR A 77 10.72 1.69 6.51
N ILE A 78 10.27 1.66 5.26
CA ILE A 78 8.88 1.89 4.88
C ILE A 78 8.20 0.53 4.79
N VAL A 79 7.08 0.35 5.48
CA VAL A 79 6.29 -0.89 5.40
C VAL A 79 5.04 -0.64 4.57
N LEU A 80 4.86 -1.41 3.50
CA LEU A 80 3.60 -1.46 2.76
C LEU A 80 2.62 -2.36 3.52
N ILE A 81 1.63 -1.72 4.15
CA ILE A 81 0.70 -2.35 5.10
C ILE A 81 -0.41 -3.10 4.40
N TYR A 82 -1.06 -2.46 3.42
CA TYR A 82 -2.21 -3.05 2.74
C TYR A 82 -2.41 -2.40 1.38
N ILE A 83 -2.94 -3.17 0.42
CA ILE A 83 -3.38 -2.69 -0.88
C ILE A 83 -4.80 -3.16 -1.17
N TYR A 84 -5.63 -2.27 -1.71
CA TYR A 84 -7.00 -2.58 -2.09
C TYR A 84 -7.46 -1.77 -3.31
N SER A 85 -8.46 -2.28 -4.04
CA SER A 85 -9.12 -1.53 -5.12
C SER A 85 -10.30 -0.74 -4.55
N LYS A 86 -10.49 0.53 -4.98
CA LYS A 86 -11.67 1.31 -4.57
C LYS A 86 -12.99 0.59 -4.90
N SER A 87 -13.00 -0.13 -6.01
CA SER A 87 -14.20 -0.80 -6.50
C SER A 87 -14.64 -1.97 -5.62
N ASN A 88 -13.73 -2.52 -4.81
CA ASN A 88 -14.02 -3.62 -3.91
C ASN A 88 -14.20 -3.14 -2.46
N GLU A 89 -13.47 -2.11 -2.06
CA GLU A 89 -13.45 -1.57 -0.70
C GLU A 89 -13.31 -0.05 -0.81
N GLU A 90 -14.34 0.71 -0.43
CA GLU A 90 -14.35 2.17 -0.60
C GLU A 90 -13.31 2.85 0.30
N SER A 91 -13.18 2.36 1.52
CA SER A 91 -12.25 2.82 2.55
C SER A 91 -11.79 1.64 3.41
N VAL A 92 -10.60 1.76 4.00
CA VAL A 92 -10.10 0.84 5.01
C VAL A 92 -10.14 1.55 6.36
N SER A 93 -10.61 0.86 7.40
CA SER A 93 -10.68 1.45 8.75
C SER A 93 -9.28 1.59 9.36
N THR A 94 -9.10 2.62 10.19
CA THR A 94 -7.87 2.84 10.94
C THR A 94 -7.54 1.65 11.84
N HIS A 95 -8.55 1.04 12.47
CA HIS A 95 -8.40 -0.15 13.30
C HIS A 95 -7.74 -1.31 12.53
N LYS A 96 -8.22 -1.61 11.32
CA LYS A 96 -7.64 -2.68 10.48
C LYS A 96 -6.19 -2.35 10.10
N ILE A 97 -5.87 -1.09 9.82
CA ILE A 97 -4.48 -0.68 9.55
C ILE A 97 -3.60 -0.93 10.79
N ASP A 98 -4.08 -0.53 11.97
CA ASP A 98 -3.32 -0.64 13.22
C ASP A 98 -3.11 -2.10 13.64
N GLU A 99 -4.10 -2.97 13.46
CA GLU A 99 -3.99 -4.40 13.68
C GLU A 99 -2.89 -5.02 12.81
N ILE A 100 -2.86 -4.70 11.51
CA ILE A 100 -1.82 -5.20 10.60
C ILE A 100 -0.43 -4.70 11.00
N ILE A 101 -0.32 -3.44 11.44
CA ILE A 101 0.95 -2.86 11.92
C ILE A 101 1.42 -3.56 13.19
N SER A 102 0.53 -3.83 14.14
CA SER A 102 0.86 -4.53 15.38
C SER A 102 1.38 -5.94 15.10
N ASN A 103 0.66 -6.72 14.27
CA ASN A 103 1.08 -8.07 13.92
C ASN A 103 2.46 -8.08 13.23
N TYR A 104 2.69 -7.15 12.28
CA TYR A 104 4.00 -7.03 11.64
C TYR A 104 5.11 -6.71 12.65
N LYS A 105 4.85 -5.85 13.64
CA LYS A 105 5.84 -5.52 14.68
C LYS A 105 6.16 -6.73 15.55
N GLU A 106 5.17 -7.53 15.92
CA GLU A 106 5.39 -8.76 16.70
C GLU A 106 6.18 -9.83 15.93
N GLU A 107 6.09 -9.84 14.61
CA GLU A 107 6.84 -10.77 13.75
C GLU A 107 8.30 -10.35 13.52
N VAL A 108 8.60 -9.05 13.56
CA VAL A 108 9.88 -8.49 13.08
C VAL A 108 10.72 -7.82 14.19
N LEU A 109 10.12 -7.51 15.35
CA LEU A 109 10.81 -6.96 16.53
C LEU A 109 10.85 -7.97 17.67
#